data_AF-A0AAU9RB25-F1
#
_entry.id   AF-A0AAU9RB25-F1
#
_cell.length_a   1.000
_cell.length_b   1.000
_cell.length_c   1.000
_cell.angle_alpha   90.00
_cell.angle_beta   90.00
_cell.angle_gamma   90.00
#
_symmetry.space_group_name_H-M   'P 1'
#
loop_
_entity.id
_entity.type
_entity.pdbx_description
1 polymer ?
#
loop_
_entity_poly.entity_id
_entity_poly.type
_entity_poly.pdbx_seq_one_letter_code
_entity_poly.pdbx_strand_id
1 'polypeptide(L)'
;MVTFKEEKWNGLGVGNLLVSANGTVHASPPYLPIRAFGRFDGYKISNPCDGLICLYTFTRIINLVNPATTSRRRLPDPRPDGGVSHPILIGIGRENSACPRYKLVWFFESYDKGMCNTTRCMVFALDSNTWRNVDPPHDCRVHYDHPLIHLEGVMYCFAHSRWDLKLLAFDLHTETSQSFSITPDIGVSYFDKLIMRLLNHRLCIFKSFVDKDDLVLKIWGLDMNKRSWEVMYSIDLSCLPPEFKESRISPIETIHNYVIISN
;
A
#
# COMPACT_ATOMS: atom_id res chain seq x y z
N MET A 1 -21.67 -35.90 -28.94
CA MET A 1 -20.30 -35.47 -29.29
C MET A 1 -20.32 -33.95 -29.39
N VAL A 2 -19.97 -33.26 -28.30
CA VAL A 2 -19.67 -31.82 -28.27
C VAL A 2 -18.50 -31.70 -27.29
N THR A 3 -17.31 -31.46 -27.81
CA THR A 3 -16.07 -31.28 -27.08
C THR A 3 -15.96 -29.83 -26.64
N PHE A 4 -16.01 -29.57 -25.33
CA PHE A 4 -15.62 -28.27 -24.78
C PHE A 4 -14.10 -28.21 -24.70
N LYS A 5 -13.49 -27.33 -25.50
CA LYS A 5 -12.10 -26.92 -25.34
C LYS A 5 -12.04 -25.92 -24.18
N GLU A 6 -11.38 -26.29 -23.09
CA GLU A 6 -10.90 -25.32 -22.12
C GLU A 6 -9.66 -24.61 -22.69
N GLU A 7 -9.82 -23.34 -23.05
CA GLU A 7 -8.69 -22.47 -23.31
C GLU A 7 -8.04 -22.06 -21.99
N LYS A 8 -6.90 -22.68 -21.67
CA LYS A 8 -6.00 -22.20 -20.62
C LYS A 8 -5.38 -20.89 -21.07
N TRP A 9 -5.87 -19.80 -20.52
CA TRP A 9 -5.18 -18.51 -20.58
C TRP A 9 -4.00 -18.51 -19.62
N ASN A 10 -2.80 -18.48 -20.19
CA ASN A 10 -1.52 -18.32 -19.50
C ASN A 10 -1.41 -16.90 -18.92
N GLY A 11 -1.87 -16.71 -17.69
CA GLY A 11 -1.55 -15.50 -16.92
C GLY A 11 -0.13 -15.61 -16.37
N LEU A 12 0.80 -14.87 -16.95
CA LEU A 12 2.17 -14.67 -16.46
C LEU A 12 2.18 -14.51 -14.94
N GLY A 13 2.69 -15.52 -14.25
CA GLY A 13 3.06 -15.41 -12.85
C GLY A 13 4.26 -14.48 -12.75
N VAL A 14 4.21 -13.51 -11.84
CA VAL A 14 5.42 -12.90 -11.30
C VAL A 14 6.11 -14.01 -10.51
N GLY A 15 6.97 -14.77 -11.19
CA GLY A 15 7.84 -15.74 -10.57
C GLY A 15 8.95 -14.98 -9.87
N ASN A 16 8.80 -14.69 -8.58
CA ASN A 16 9.94 -14.31 -7.75
C ASN A 16 10.85 -15.53 -7.65
N LEU A 17 11.80 -15.65 -8.58
CA LEU A 17 12.83 -16.67 -8.60
C LEU A 17 13.95 -16.19 -7.66
N LEU A 18 13.99 -16.71 -6.43
CA LEU A 18 15.14 -16.54 -5.55
C LEU A 18 16.25 -17.49 -6.02
N VAL A 19 17.17 -16.98 -6.84
CA VAL A 19 18.36 -17.72 -7.28
C VAL A 19 19.52 -17.38 -6.35
N SER A 20 20.09 -18.39 -5.70
CA SER A 20 21.34 -18.26 -4.95
C SER A 20 22.48 -17.90 -5.91
N ALA A 21 23.33 -16.94 -5.52
CA ALA A 21 24.42 -16.39 -6.33
C ALA A 21 25.47 -17.42 -6.80
N ASN A 22 25.40 -18.67 -6.33
CA ASN A 22 26.38 -19.72 -6.64
C ASN A 22 25.89 -20.80 -7.60
N GLY A 23 24.70 -20.65 -8.23
CA GLY A 23 24.23 -21.56 -9.29
C GLY A 23 23.96 -23.01 -8.85
N THR A 24 24.13 -23.34 -7.57
CA THR A 24 23.82 -24.66 -7.01
C THR A 24 22.35 -24.74 -6.64
N VAL A 25 21.58 -25.50 -7.41
CA VAL A 25 20.24 -25.97 -7.02
C VAL A 25 20.43 -27.02 -5.93
N HIS A 26 20.25 -26.63 -4.67
CA HIS A 26 20.15 -27.61 -3.59
C HIS A 26 18.92 -28.48 -3.84
N ALA A 27 19.10 -29.80 -3.80
CA ALA A 27 18.00 -30.73 -3.69
C ALA A 27 17.08 -30.29 -2.55
N SER A 28 15.79 -30.23 -2.85
CA SER A 28 14.64 -29.81 -2.03
C SER A 28 14.96 -29.39 -0.59
N PRO A 29 14.69 -28.12 -0.20
CA PRO A 29 14.84 -27.70 1.18
C PRO A 29 13.97 -28.56 2.12
N PRO A 30 14.34 -28.73 3.40
CA PRO A 30 13.45 -29.32 4.41
C PRO A 30 12.22 -28.43 4.69
N TYR A 31 12.19 -27.23 4.11
CA TYR A 31 11.07 -26.32 4.18
C TYR A 31 10.01 -26.73 3.16
N LEU A 32 8.76 -26.86 3.63
CA LEU A 32 7.61 -26.91 2.75
C LEU A 32 7.72 -25.76 1.72
N PRO A 33 7.39 -25.99 0.44
CA PRO A 33 7.42 -24.92 -0.55
C PRO A 33 6.59 -23.75 -0.03
N ILE A 34 7.15 -22.54 -0.14
CA ILE A 34 6.41 -21.30 0.15
C ILE A 34 5.19 -21.34 -0.77
N ARG A 35 4.03 -21.69 -0.22
CA ARG A 35 2.78 -21.59 -0.95
C ARG A 35 2.55 -20.11 -1.14
N ALA A 36 2.61 -19.65 -2.40
CA ALA A 36 2.12 -18.33 -2.73
C ALA A 36 0.71 -18.20 -2.14
N PHE A 37 0.43 -17.08 -1.47
CA PHE A 37 -0.95 -16.72 -1.18
C PHE A 37 -1.70 -16.77 -2.51
N GLY A 38 -2.71 -17.65 -2.61
CA GLY A 38 -3.51 -17.75 -3.82
C GLY A 38 -4.03 -16.36 -4.17
N ARG A 39 -4.01 -15.99 -5.46
CA ARG A 39 -4.34 -14.65 -5.95
C ARG A 39 -5.79 -14.20 -5.66
N PHE A 40 -6.59 -14.97 -4.89
CA PHE A 40 -8.04 -14.80 -4.76
C PHE A 40 -8.69 -15.17 -3.41
N ASP A 41 -7.99 -15.28 -2.28
CA ASP A 41 -8.65 -15.67 -1.01
C ASP A 41 -9.36 -14.52 -0.25
N GLY A 42 -9.60 -13.37 -0.88
CA GLY A 42 -10.30 -12.24 -0.25
C GLY A 42 -9.50 -11.54 0.88
N TYR A 43 -8.21 -11.84 1.01
CA TYR A 43 -7.28 -11.19 1.92
C TYR A 43 -6.54 -10.04 1.21
N LYS A 44 -6.41 -8.90 1.90
CA LYS A 44 -5.48 -7.82 1.62
C LYS A 44 -4.32 -7.88 2.61
N ILE A 45 -3.16 -7.39 2.19
CA ILE A 45 -1.94 -7.32 3.00
C ILE A 45 -1.56 -5.84 3.16
N SER A 46 -1.31 -5.40 4.40
CA SER A 46 -0.80 -4.05 4.64
C SER A 46 0.65 -3.91 4.18
N ASN A 47 1.12 -2.67 4.03
CA ASN A 47 2.57 -2.46 4.04
C ASN A 47 3.17 -2.94 5.37
N PRO A 48 4.42 -3.45 5.35
CA PRO A 48 5.11 -3.85 6.56
C PRO A 48 5.52 -2.62 7.39
N CYS A 49 5.58 -2.81 8.71
CA CYS A 49 6.18 -1.87 9.66
C CYS A 49 7.09 -2.68 10.59
N ASP A 50 8.39 -2.40 10.60
CA ASP A 50 9.41 -3.13 11.38
C ASP A 50 9.32 -4.66 11.22
N GLY A 51 8.99 -5.13 10.00
CA GLY A 51 8.83 -6.55 9.69
C GLY A 51 7.48 -7.18 10.08
N LEU A 52 6.58 -6.43 10.73
CA LEU A 52 5.21 -6.85 11.01
C LEU A 52 4.29 -6.51 9.83
N ILE A 53 3.36 -7.41 9.51
CA ILE A 53 2.33 -7.19 8.49
C ILE A 53 0.94 -7.49 9.05
N CYS A 54 -0.06 -6.84 8.48
CA CYS A 54 -1.46 -7.13 8.74
C CYS A 54 -2.08 -7.86 7.54
N LEU A 55 -2.61 -9.06 7.77
CA LEU A 55 -3.45 -9.80 6.82
C LEU A 55 -4.91 -9.57 7.19
N TYR A 56 -5.70 -8.99 6.29
CA TYR A 56 -7.08 -8.63 6.61
C TYR A 56 -8.06 -8.94 5.48
N THR A 57 -9.29 -9.29 5.84
CA THR A 57 -10.36 -9.57 4.87
C THR A 57 -11.43 -8.49 4.89
N PHE A 58 -12.21 -8.45 3.82
CA PHE A 58 -13.44 -7.68 3.71
C PHE A 58 -14.49 -8.07 4.79
N THR A 59 -14.42 -9.31 5.30
CA THR A 59 -15.20 -9.79 6.46
C THR A 59 -14.61 -9.39 7.83
N ARG A 60 -13.68 -8.42 7.87
CA ARG A 60 -13.03 -7.90 9.10
C ARG A 60 -12.27 -8.94 9.92
N ILE A 61 -11.84 -10.03 9.30
CA ILE A 61 -10.85 -10.92 9.93
C ILE A 61 -9.50 -10.22 9.79
N ILE A 62 -8.90 -9.85 10.92
CA ILE A 62 -7.63 -9.12 10.97
C ILE A 62 -6.61 -9.97 11.73
N ASN A 63 -5.49 -10.28 11.08
CA ASN A 63 -4.38 -11.02 11.66
C ASN A 63 -3.11 -10.18 11.59
N LEU A 64 -2.51 -9.93 12.74
CA LEU A 64 -1.15 -9.41 12.83
C LEU A 64 -0.18 -10.59 12.71
N VAL A 65 0.80 -10.47 11.83
CA VAL A 65 1.76 -11.54 11.53
C VAL A 65 3.18 -11.00 11.67
N ASN A 66 4.02 -11.76 12.36
CA ASN A 66 5.46 -11.63 12.33
C ASN A 66 6.03 -12.82 11.52
N PRO A 67 6.40 -12.62 10.25
CA PRO A 67 6.94 -13.69 9.42
C PRO A 67 8.26 -14.26 9.97
N ALA A 68 9.12 -13.42 10.57
CA ALA A 68 10.43 -13.84 11.08
C ALA A 68 10.32 -14.84 12.23
N THR A 69 9.27 -14.73 13.04
CA THR A 69 9.01 -15.66 14.15
C THR A 69 7.89 -16.65 13.84
N THR A 70 7.34 -16.65 12.63
CA THR A 70 6.16 -17.42 12.22
C THR A 70 4.93 -17.22 13.11
N SER A 71 4.93 -16.15 13.91
CA SER A 71 3.88 -15.89 14.90
C SER A 71 2.73 -15.12 14.25
N ARG A 72 1.50 -15.49 14.62
CA ARG A 72 0.30 -14.76 14.22
C ARG A 72 -0.62 -14.51 15.40
N ARG A 73 -1.28 -13.36 15.40
CA ARG A 73 -2.30 -13.00 16.38
C ARG A 73 -3.53 -12.48 15.64
N ARG A 74 -4.67 -13.15 15.84
CA ARG A 74 -5.96 -12.62 15.40
C ARG A 74 -6.36 -11.48 16.32
N LEU A 75 -6.73 -10.34 15.75
CA LEU A 75 -7.22 -9.20 16.49
C LEU A 75 -8.74 -9.30 16.72
N PRO A 76 -9.26 -8.65 17.79
CA PRO A 76 -10.71 -8.53 17.99
C PRO A 76 -11.40 -7.89 16.76
N ASP A 77 -12.64 -8.30 16.49
CA ASP A 77 -13.46 -7.64 15.47
C ASP A 77 -13.68 -6.18 15.89
N PRO A 78 -13.31 -5.19 15.06
CA PRO A 78 -13.52 -3.79 15.39
C PRO A 78 -14.99 -3.37 15.42
N ARG A 79 -15.91 -4.14 14.79
CA ARG A 79 -17.35 -3.88 14.75
C ARG A 79 -18.16 -5.17 14.97
N PRO A 80 -18.26 -5.65 16.23
CA PRO A 80 -19.02 -6.86 16.55
C PRO A 80 -20.54 -6.70 16.38
N ASP A 81 -21.03 -5.47 16.23
CA ASP A 81 -22.43 -5.11 15.99
C ASP A 81 -22.95 -5.48 14.58
N GLY A 82 -22.08 -5.98 13.71
CA GLY A 82 -22.48 -6.60 12.44
C GLY A 82 -22.67 -5.63 11.27
N GLY A 83 -22.30 -4.35 11.42
CA GLY A 83 -22.40 -3.37 10.32
C GLY A 83 -21.49 -3.73 9.14
N VAL A 84 -21.99 -3.70 7.91
CA VAL A 84 -21.16 -3.93 6.71
C VAL A 84 -20.27 -2.70 6.48
N SER A 85 -18.95 -2.88 6.45
CA SER A 85 -17.99 -1.81 6.19
C SER A 85 -17.20 -2.15 4.94
N HIS A 86 -17.58 -1.55 3.82
CA HIS A 86 -16.88 -1.70 2.55
C HIS A 86 -16.93 -0.37 1.82
N PRO A 87 -15.83 0.04 1.18
CA PRO A 87 -14.47 -0.53 1.19
C PRO A 87 -13.70 -0.34 2.53
N ILE A 88 -12.60 -1.09 2.72
CA ILE A 88 -11.70 -1.03 3.89
C ILE A 88 -10.21 -0.90 3.50
N LEU A 89 -9.46 -0.15 4.31
CA LEU A 89 -8.00 0.00 4.24
C LEU A 89 -7.41 -0.11 5.64
N ILE A 90 -6.48 -1.04 5.85
CA ILE A 90 -5.81 -1.25 7.13
C ILE A 90 -4.31 -1.16 6.94
N GLY A 91 -3.64 -0.47 7.85
CA GLY A 91 -2.18 -0.44 7.95
C GLY A 91 -1.70 -0.56 9.39
N ILE A 92 -0.50 -1.10 9.55
CA ILE A 92 0.22 -1.10 10.82
C ILE A 92 1.31 -0.02 10.76
N GLY A 93 1.49 0.67 11.88
CA GLY A 93 2.56 1.64 12.04
C GLY A 93 3.02 1.71 13.49
N ARG A 94 4.15 2.39 13.70
CA ARG A 94 4.75 2.63 15.00
C ARG A 94 4.87 4.12 15.28
N GLU A 95 4.49 4.57 16.47
CA GLU A 95 4.70 5.95 16.91
C GLU A 95 6.19 6.34 16.86
N ASN A 96 6.46 7.59 16.51
CA ASN A 96 7.79 8.17 16.58
C ASN A 96 8.01 8.83 17.95
N SER A 97 8.27 8.01 18.96
CA SER A 97 8.46 8.45 20.35
C SER A 97 9.55 7.61 21.05
N ALA A 98 10.02 8.06 22.22
CA ALA A 98 11.05 7.38 22.99
C ALA A 98 10.64 5.96 23.46
N CYS A 99 9.34 5.75 23.67
CA CYS A 99 8.75 4.44 23.97
C CYS A 99 7.67 4.14 22.93
N PRO A 100 8.08 3.68 21.74
CA PRO A 100 7.21 3.66 20.59
C PRO A 100 6.15 2.58 20.70
N ARG A 101 4.89 2.96 20.45
CA ARG A 101 3.75 2.05 20.47
C ARG A 101 3.33 1.72 19.06
N TYR A 102 3.03 0.44 18.82
CA TYR A 102 2.45 0.00 17.56
C TYR A 102 0.93 0.21 17.59
N LYS A 103 0.42 0.66 16.46
CA LYS A 103 -1.01 0.86 16.23
C LYS A 103 -1.41 0.30 14.88
N LEU A 104 -2.64 -0.15 14.77
CA LEU A 104 -3.28 -0.35 13.46
C LEU A 104 -4.25 0.78 13.22
N VAL A 105 -4.26 1.29 11.99
CA VAL A 105 -5.22 2.28 11.52
C VAL A 105 -6.14 1.58 10.53
N TRP A 106 -7.45 1.75 10.74
CA TRP A 106 -8.49 1.20 9.89
C TRP A 106 -9.37 2.32 9.35
N PHE A 107 -9.24 2.58 8.05
CA PHE A 107 -10.18 3.41 7.31
C PHE A 107 -11.25 2.54 6.67
N PHE A 108 -12.50 2.98 6.72
CA PHE A 108 -13.62 2.30 6.08
C PHE A 108 -14.73 3.26 5.73
N GLU A 109 -15.61 2.87 4.80
CA GLU A 109 -16.85 3.61 4.54
C GLU A 109 -17.97 3.10 5.44
N SER A 110 -18.74 4.04 6.01
CA SER A 110 -20.02 3.74 6.67
C SER A 110 -21.16 4.13 5.75
N TYR A 111 -22.09 3.20 5.50
CA TYR A 111 -23.35 3.48 4.81
C TYR A 111 -24.40 3.90 5.84
N ASP A 112 -24.31 5.13 6.32
CA ASP A 112 -25.36 5.68 7.17
C ASP A 112 -26.48 6.20 6.27
N LYS A 113 -27.69 5.62 6.38
CA LYS A 113 -28.86 5.99 5.57
C LYS A 113 -29.07 7.51 5.62
N GLY A 114 -28.82 8.20 4.51
CA GLY A 114 -29.09 9.64 4.35
C GLY A 114 -27.86 10.56 4.36
N MET A 115 -26.65 10.05 4.60
CA MET A 115 -25.40 10.81 4.43
C MET A 115 -24.57 10.24 3.27
N CYS A 116 -23.93 11.12 2.50
CA CYS A 116 -22.92 10.69 1.51
C CYS A 116 -21.86 9.82 2.20
N ASN A 117 -21.32 8.82 1.49
CA ASN A 117 -20.29 7.91 1.99
C ASN A 117 -19.14 8.70 2.65
N THR A 118 -19.10 8.71 3.98
CA THR A 118 -18.03 9.35 4.75
C THR A 118 -17.00 8.30 5.12
N THR A 119 -15.72 8.61 4.88
CA THR A 119 -14.63 7.82 5.45
C THR A 119 -14.72 7.94 6.97
N ARG A 120 -14.71 6.79 7.65
CA ARG A 120 -14.54 6.67 9.10
C ARG A 120 -13.14 6.14 9.38
N CYS A 121 -12.66 6.37 10.60
CA CYS A 121 -11.36 5.92 11.04
C CYS A 121 -11.44 5.29 12.43
N MET A 122 -10.79 4.15 12.60
CA MET A 122 -10.60 3.49 13.89
C MET A 122 -9.13 3.16 14.09
N VAL A 123 -8.70 3.23 15.34
CA VAL A 123 -7.33 2.91 15.75
C VAL A 123 -7.38 1.75 16.72
N PHE A 124 -6.50 0.77 16.51
CA PHE A 124 -6.24 -0.32 17.45
C PHE A 124 -4.90 -0.08 18.12
N ALA A 125 -4.90 -0.09 19.45
CA ALA A 125 -3.67 -0.04 20.23
C ALA A 125 -3.31 -1.45 20.72
N LEU A 126 -2.07 -1.89 20.43
CA LEU A 126 -1.63 -3.26 20.75
C LEU A 126 -1.51 -3.52 22.25
N ASP A 127 -1.19 -2.47 23.02
CA ASP A 127 -1.02 -2.48 24.47
C ASP A 127 -2.34 -2.72 25.20
N SER A 128 -3.40 -1.98 24.82
CA SER A 128 -4.73 -2.13 25.41
C SER A 128 -5.56 -3.23 24.76
N ASN A 129 -5.18 -3.71 23.57
CA ASN A 129 -5.92 -4.70 22.78
C ASN A 129 -7.37 -4.25 22.45
N THR A 130 -7.57 -2.95 22.23
CA THR A 130 -8.90 -2.38 21.97
C THR A 130 -8.90 -1.51 20.72
N TRP A 131 -10.01 -1.59 19.99
CA TRP A 131 -10.34 -0.62 18.95
C TRP A 131 -11.06 0.59 19.52
N ARG A 132 -10.85 1.75 18.90
CA ARG A 132 -11.64 2.95 19.18
C ARG A 132 -11.79 3.82 17.95
N ASN A 133 -12.88 4.58 17.92
CA ASN A 133 -13.11 5.57 16.88
C ASN A 133 -12.21 6.78 17.09
N VAL A 134 -11.78 7.37 15.98
CA VAL A 134 -11.08 8.65 15.94
C VAL A 134 -11.75 9.54 14.90
N ASP A 135 -11.46 10.84 14.97
CA ASP A 135 -12.03 11.78 14.02
C ASP A 135 -11.60 11.42 12.60
N PRO A 136 -12.56 11.32 11.66
CA PRO A 136 -12.24 11.03 10.28
C PRO A 136 -11.51 12.20 9.63
N PRO A 137 -10.81 11.97 8.53
CA PRO A 137 -10.22 13.06 7.75
C PRO A 137 -11.31 13.99 7.22
N HIS A 138 -11.21 15.28 7.55
CA HIS A 138 -12.17 16.30 7.09
C HIS A 138 -12.10 16.48 5.57
N ASP A 139 -13.27 16.56 4.93
CA ASP A 139 -13.46 16.84 3.49
C ASP A 139 -12.65 15.94 2.54
N CYS A 140 -12.26 14.75 2.99
CA CYS A 140 -11.47 13.80 2.22
C CYS A 140 -12.10 12.41 2.31
N ARG A 141 -12.16 11.74 1.16
CA ARG A 141 -12.53 10.33 1.07
C ARG A 141 -11.31 9.51 0.68
N VAL A 142 -10.96 8.55 1.52
CA VAL A 142 -9.80 7.67 1.31
C VAL A 142 -10.00 6.85 0.04
N HIS A 143 -8.90 6.60 -0.67
CA HIS A 143 -8.85 5.68 -1.80
C HIS A 143 -8.30 4.32 -1.33
N TYR A 144 -9.10 3.26 -1.51
CA TYR A 144 -8.93 1.98 -0.79
C TYR A 144 -8.16 0.90 -1.57
N ASP A 145 -7.76 1.20 -2.80
CA ASP A 145 -7.00 0.28 -3.66
C ASP A 145 -5.48 0.51 -3.58
N HIS A 146 -5.08 1.51 -2.81
CA HIS A 146 -3.69 1.78 -2.47
C HIS A 146 -3.39 1.40 -1.02
N PRO A 147 -2.15 0.96 -0.73
CA PRO A 147 -1.79 0.56 0.61
C PRO A 147 -1.56 1.79 1.51
N LEU A 148 -1.79 1.61 2.81
CA LEU A 148 -1.46 2.60 3.83
C LEU A 148 0.02 2.46 4.20
N ILE A 149 0.83 3.48 3.97
CA ILE A 149 2.29 3.48 4.15
C ILE A 149 2.65 4.12 5.49
N HIS A 150 3.46 3.46 6.30
CA HIS A 150 4.04 4.04 7.52
C HIS A 150 5.38 4.72 7.22
N LEU A 151 5.58 5.96 7.68
CA LEU A 151 6.87 6.64 7.69
C LEU A 151 6.95 7.54 8.92
N GLU A 152 7.98 7.33 9.76
CA GLU A 152 8.33 8.17 10.92
C GLU A 152 7.15 8.55 11.84
N GLY A 153 6.26 7.58 12.13
CA GLY A 153 5.13 7.82 13.03
C GLY A 153 3.86 8.32 12.34
N VAL A 154 3.88 8.47 11.02
CA VAL A 154 2.73 8.94 10.24
C VAL A 154 2.32 7.87 9.23
N MET A 155 1.01 7.72 9.03
CA MET A 155 0.42 6.81 8.05
C MET A 155 -0.10 7.61 6.86
N TYR A 156 0.31 7.21 5.66
CA TYR A 156 0.01 7.92 4.42
C TYR A 156 -0.85 7.06 3.48
N CYS A 157 -1.88 7.66 2.90
CA CYS A 157 -2.65 7.06 1.81
C CYS A 157 -3.17 8.13 0.87
N PHE A 158 -3.61 7.70 -0.31
CA PHE A 158 -4.33 8.56 -1.21
C PHE A 158 -5.76 8.81 -0.72
N ALA A 159 -6.23 10.03 -0.94
CA ALA A 159 -7.60 10.44 -0.67
C ALA A 159 -8.02 11.47 -1.72
N HIS A 160 -9.29 11.53 -2.09
CA HIS A 160 -9.81 12.61 -2.92
C HIS A 160 -10.63 13.58 -2.09
N SER A 161 -10.52 14.85 -2.45
CA SER A 161 -11.52 15.85 -2.10
C SER A 161 -12.51 16.01 -3.27
N ARG A 162 -13.44 16.96 -3.20
CA ARG A 162 -14.45 17.16 -4.24
C ARG A 162 -13.84 17.38 -5.65
N TRP A 163 -12.65 17.98 -5.74
CA TRP A 163 -12.04 18.38 -7.02
C TRP A 163 -10.62 17.89 -7.23
N ASP A 164 -9.91 17.52 -6.16
CA ASP A 164 -8.47 17.25 -6.23
C ASP A 164 -8.08 15.92 -5.59
N LEU A 165 -7.05 15.29 -6.17
CA LEU A 165 -6.31 14.21 -5.56
C LEU A 165 -5.44 14.76 -4.42
N LYS A 166 -5.50 14.11 -3.26
CA LYS A 166 -4.77 14.48 -2.06
C LYS A 166 -3.98 13.29 -1.52
N LEU A 167 -2.93 13.65 -0.80
CA LEU A 167 -2.24 12.75 0.11
C LEU A 167 -2.78 12.99 1.51
N LEU A 168 -3.36 11.96 2.12
CA LEU A 168 -3.75 11.97 3.53
C LEU A 168 -2.55 11.52 4.36
N ALA A 169 -2.28 12.24 5.44
CA ALA A 169 -1.32 11.91 6.48
C ALA A 169 -2.04 11.82 7.83
N PHE A 170 -1.92 10.67 8.49
CA PHE A 170 -2.50 10.40 9.80
C PHE A 170 -1.38 10.22 10.82
N ASP A 171 -1.25 11.16 11.75
CA ASP A 171 -0.24 11.11 12.79
C ASP A 171 -0.62 10.04 13.83
N LEU A 172 0.24 9.05 14.08
CA LEU A 172 -0.08 7.96 15.02
C LEU A 172 -0.01 8.38 16.47
N HIS A 173 0.72 9.44 16.81
CA HIS A 173 0.87 9.92 18.17
C HIS A 173 -0.32 10.78 18.59
N THR A 174 -0.68 11.78 17.79
CA THR A 174 -1.81 12.68 18.05
C THR A 174 -3.14 12.14 17.52
N GLU A 175 -3.09 11.19 16.59
CA GLU A 175 -4.24 10.60 15.91
C GLU A 175 -5.11 11.60 15.16
N THR A 176 -4.44 12.60 14.62
CA THR A 176 -5.05 13.64 13.80
C THR A 176 -4.69 13.45 12.33
N SER A 177 -5.65 13.78 11.47
CA SER A 177 -5.49 13.74 10.03
C SER A 177 -5.13 15.11 9.47
N GLN A 178 -4.20 15.15 8.51
CA GLN A 178 -3.90 16.30 7.66
C GLN A 178 -3.88 15.85 6.20
N SER A 179 -4.22 16.74 5.27
CA SER A 179 -4.14 16.43 3.83
C SER A 179 -3.31 17.46 3.09
N PHE A 180 -2.60 16.99 2.06
CA PHE A 180 -1.75 17.80 1.19
C PHE A 180 -2.13 17.57 -0.27
N SER A 181 -1.97 18.58 -1.10
CA SER A 181 -2.17 18.44 -2.54
C SER A 181 -1.06 17.60 -3.15
N ILE A 182 -1.43 16.74 -4.11
CA ILE A 182 -0.46 16.09 -4.99
C ILE A 182 0.05 17.13 -6.00
N THR A 183 1.31 17.03 -6.43
CA THR A 183 1.86 17.95 -7.44
C THR A 183 1.06 17.87 -8.75
N PRO A 184 0.61 18.99 -9.35
CA PRO A 184 -0.07 18.98 -10.64
C PRO A 184 0.87 18.51 -11.78
N ASP A 185 2.18 18.69 -11.60
CA ASP A 185 3.21 18.34 -12.60
C ASP A 185 3.32 16.83 -12.84
N ILE A 186 2.66 16.00 -12.03
CA ILE A 186 2.55 14.57 -12.30
C ILE A 186 1.67 14.28 -13.52
N GLY A 187 0.79 15.22 -13.91
CA GLY A 187 -0.04 15.10 -15.11
C GLY A 187 -1.08 13.98 -15.04
N VAL A 188 -1.55 13.63 -13.85
CA VAL A 188 -2.53 12.56 -13.62
C VAL A 188 -3.70 13.07 -12.79
N SER A 189 -4.91 12.77 -13.24
CA SER A 189 -6.17 13.13 -12.56
C SER A 189 -6.88 11.95 -11.86
N TYR A 190 -6.35 10.72 -11.94
CA TYR A 190 -6.96 9.52 -11.36
C TYR A 190 -5.94 8.63 -10.62
N PHE A 191 -6.33 8.02 -9.49
CA PHE A 191 -5.44 7.21 -8.66
C PHE A 191 -4.96 5.91 -9.31
N ASP A 192 -5.72 5.31 -10.23
CA ASP A 192 -5.34 4.03 -10.86
C ASP A 192 -4.03 4.13 -11.68
N LYS A 193 -3.67 5.37 -12.04
CA LYS A 193 -2.44 5.74 -12.76
C LYS A 193 -1.33 6.26 -11.84
N LEU A 194 -1.53 6.29 -10.53
CA LEU A 194 -0.51 6.68 -9.55
C LEU A 194 -0.07 5.46 -8.75
N ILE A 195 1.16 5.48 -8.27
CA ILE A 195 1.65 4.58 -7.22
C ILE A 195 2.34 5.42 -6.17
N MET A 196 2.21 5.00 -4.92
CA MET A 196 2.94 5.54 -3.78
C MET A 196 3.89 4.48 -3.22
N ARG A 197 5.14 4.85 -2.94
CA ARG A 197 6.18 3.97 -2.37
C ARG A 197 7.10 4.73 -1.44
N LEU A 198 7.80 4.01 -0.57
CA LEU A 198 8.97 4.56 0.12
C LEU A 198 10.22 4.26 -0.69
N LEU A 199 10.98 5.28 -1.05
CA LEU A 199 12.27 5.16 -1.70
C LEU A 199 13.28 6.02 -0.94
N ASN A 200 14.40 5.43 -0.53
CA ASN A 200 15.43 6.11 0.27
C ASN A 200 14.85 6.90 1.48
N HIS A 201 13.98 6.24 2.28
CA HIS A 201 13.30 6.85 3.44
C HIS A 201 12.43 8.08 3.12
N ARG A 202 12.04 8.26 1.86
CA ARG A 202 11.13 9.34 1.45
C ARG A 202 9.89 8.77 0.81
N LEU A 203 8.75 9.40 1.12
CA LEU A 203 7.49 9.07 0.49
C LEU A 203 7.49 9.60 -0.94
N CYS A 204 7.39 8.69 -1.90
CA CYS A 204 7.46 8.99 -3.31
C CYS A 204 6.16 8.64 -4.03
N ILE A 205 5.84 9.42 -5.06
CA ILE A 205 4.77 9.15 -6.00
C ILE A 205 5.28 9.22 -7.44
N PHE A 206 4.68 8.42 -8.31
CA PHE A 206 5.03 8.39 -9.73
C PHE A 206 3.86 7.79 -10.53
N LYS A 207 3.90 8.00 -11.85
CA LYS A 207 2.95 7.39 -12.79
C LYS A 207 3.14 5.88 -12.83
N SER A 208 2.06 5.13 -12.62
CA SER A 208 2.04 3.65 -12.69
C SER A 208 2.18 3.12 -14.10
N PHE A 209 1.89 3.96 -15.10
CA PHE A 209 1.90 3.63 -16.51
C PHE A 209 2.55 4.76 -17.29
N VAL A 210 3.38 4.40 -18.26
CA VAL A 210 4.08 5.33 -19.14
C VAL A 210 3.37 5.34 -20.48
N ASP A 211 2.81 6.50 -20.85
CA ASP A 211 2.15 6.68 -22.14
C ASP A 211 3.20 6.76 -23.27
N LYS A 212 2.79 6.56 -24.53
CA LYS A 212 3.70 6.60 -25.70
C LYS A 212 4.43 7.94 -25.86
N ASP A 213 3.80 9.00 -25.38
CA ASP A 213 4.31 10.37 -25.46
C ASP A 213 5.20 10.73 -24.25
N ASP A 214 5.22 9.91 -23.19
CA ASP A 214 6.10 10.12 -22.05
C ASP A 214 7.54 9.72 -22.43
N LEU A 215 8.45 10.70 -22.47
CA LEU A 215 9.89 10.47 -22.72
C LEU A 215 10.68 10.19 -21.44
N VAL A 216 10.16 10.65 -20.31
CA VAL A 216 10.85 10.60 -19.01
C VAL A 216 9.89 10.16 -17.92
N LEU A 217 10.29 9.17 -17.12
CA LEU A 217 9.63 8.85 -15.86
C LEU A 217 10.17 9.73 -14.75
N LYS A 218 9.30 10.55 -14.17
CA LYS A 218 9.61 11.36 -12.98
C LYS A 218 9.11 10.66 -11.72
N ILE A 219 9.99 10.58 -10.72
CA ILE A 219 9.66 10.12 -9.37
C ILE A 219 9.72 11.34 -8.45
N TRP A 220 8.57 11.67 -7.86
CA TRP A 220 8.42 12.82 -6.99
C TRP A 220 8.52 12.37 -5.54
N GLY A 221 9.41 12.99 -4.77
CA GLY A 221 9.53 12.80 -3.33
C GLY A 221 8.84 13.91 -2.55
N LEU A 222 8.16 13.55 -1.47
CA LEU A 222 7.64 14.51 -0.51
C LEU A 222 8.80 15.07 0.32
N ASP A 223 8.95 16.39 0.33
CA ASP A 223 9.73 17.13 1.32
C ASP A 223 8.79 17.46 2.48
N MET A 224 8.96 16.74 3.60
CA MET A 224 8.11 16.91 4.79
C MET A 224 8.28 18.27 5.46
N ASN A 225 9.46 18.89 5.36
CA ASN A 225 9.73 20.18 5.98
C ASN A 225 9.00 21.29 5.22
N LYS A 226 9.05 21.24 3.89
CA LYS A 226 8.39 22.23 3.02
C LYS A 226 6.94 21.90 2.70
N ARG A 227 6.50 20.68 3.00
CA ARG A 227 5.18 20.13 2.62
C ARG A 227 4.93 20.26 1.12
N SER A 228 5.98 20.00 0.32
CA SER A 228 5.98 20.15 -1.13
C SER A 228 6.59 18.93 -1.81
N TRP A 229 6.33 18.78 -3.10
CA TRP A 229 6.92 17.72 -3.90
C TRP A 229 8.14 18.23 -4.66
N GLU A 230 9.18 17.41 -4.74
CA GLU A 230 10.34 17.67 -5.59
C GLU A 230 10.67 16.44 -6.43
N VAL A 231 11.23 16.65 -7.61
CA VAL A 231 11.68 15.55 -8.46
C VAL A 231 12.94 14.96 -7.85
N MET A 232 12.85 13.71 -7.38
CA MET A 232 14.02 12.97 -6.87
C MET A 232 14.77 12.28 -8.00
N TYR A 233 14.04 11.67 -8.92
CA TYR A 233 14.61 10.95 -10.06
C TYR A 233 13.89 11.34 -11.34
N SER A 234 14.67 11.43 -12.41
CA SER A 234 14.23 11.70 -13.77
C SER A 234 14.91 10.67 -14.66
N ILE A 235 14.16 9.66 -15.08
CA ILE A 235 14.68 8.48 -15.78
C ILE A 235 14.26 8.58 -17.24
N ASP A 236 15.23 8.61 -18.14
CA ASP A 236 14.99 8.55 -19.58
C ASP A 236 14.46 7.16 -19.97
N LEU A 237 13.24 7.14 -20.54
CA LEU A 237 12.56 5.91 -20.89
C LEU A 237 13.16 5.23 -22.14
N SER A 238 13.96 5.95 -22.93
CA SER A 238 14.73 5.36 -24.03
C SER A 238 15.78 4.35 -23.54
N CYS A 239 16.18 4.45 -22.28
CA CYS A 239 17.12 3.55 -21.64
C CYS A 239 16.47 2.26 -21.12
N LEU A 240 15.13 2.16 -21.10
CA LEU A 240 14.42 0.96 -20.67
C LEU A 240 14.28 -0.05 -21.80
N PRO A 241 14.35 -1.37 -21.51
CA PRO A 241 14.08 -2.40 -22.49
C PRO A 241 12.69 -2.23 -23.13
N PRO A 242 12.49 -2.65 -24.40
CA PRO A 242 11.21 -2.51 -25.09
C PRO A 242 10.01 -3.11 -24.34
N GLU A 243 10.26 -4.14 -23.52
CA GLU A 243 9.27 -4.82 -22.67
C GLU A 243 8.61 -3.91 -21.64
N PHE A 244 9.29 -2.83 -21.24
CA PHE A 244 8.78 -1.85 -20.28
C PHE A 244 7.87 -0.80 -20.94
N LYS A 245 7.85 -0.72 -22.28
CA LYS A 245 6.98 0.20 -23.01
C LYS A 245 5.53 -0.31 -22.93
N GLU A 246 4.59 0.61 -22.69
CA GLU A 246 3.16 0.29 -22.51
C GLU A 246 2.88 -0.69 -21.35
N SER A 247 3.74 -0.68 -20.34
CA SER A 247 3.66 -1.60 -19.21
C SER A 247 3.51 -0.85 -17.88
N ARG A 248 3.09 -1.55 -16.83
CA ARG A 248 3.01 -0.94 -15.50
C ARG A 248 4.40 -0.90 -14.91
N ILE A 249 4.89 0.29 -14.60
CA ILE A 249 6.23 0.46 -14.06
C ILE A 249 6.14 0.72 -12.56
N SER A 250 6.92 -0.02 -11.78
CA SER A 250 6.99 0.15 -10.33
C SER A 250 8.45 0.16 -9.86
N PRO A 251 9.04 1.35 -9.63
CA PRO A 251 10.18 1.54 -8.74
C PRO A 251 9.95 0.83 -7.41
N ILE A 252 10.83 -0.13 -7.11
CA ILE A 252 10.76 -0.95 -5.89
C ILE A 252 11.69 -0.38 -4.83
N GLU A 253 12.92 -0.04 -5.22
CA GLU A 253 13.97 0.32 -4.27
C GLU A 253 15.05 1.17 -4.94
N THR A 254 15.88 1.80 -4.12
CA THR A 254 17.03 2.60 -4.56
C THR A 254 18.28 2.06 -3.89
N ILE A 255 19.31 1.74 -4.68
CA ILE A 255 20.60 1.28 -4.20
C ILE A 255 21.67 2.25 -4.72
N HIS A 256 22.27 3.04 -3.83
CA HIS A 256 23.16 4.14 -4.20
C HIS A 256 22.48 5.10 -5.21
N ASN A 257 22.99 5.17 -6.43
CA ASN A 257 22.46 6.00 -7.52
C ASN A 257 21.57 5.23 -8.51
N TYR A 258 21.22 3.98 -8.18
CA TYR A 258 20.39 3.13 -9.03
C TYR A 258 18.97 3.04 -8.49
N VAL A 259 17.99 3.09 -9.39
CA VAL A 259 16.58 2.81 -9.09
C VAL A 259 16.27 1.42 -9.65
N ILE A 260 15.81 0.50 -8.79
CA ILE A 260 15.34 -0.81 -9.20
C ILE A 260 13.88 -0.68 -9.61
N ILE A 261 13.58 -1.08 -10.84
CA ILE A 261 12.26 -0.93 -11.45
C ILE A 261 11.75 -2.31 -11.84
N SER A 262 10.50 -2.61 -11.47
CA SER A 262 9.77 -3.79 -11.95
C SER A 262 8.73 -3.40 -12.97
N ASN A 263 8.44 -4.35 -13.85
CA ASN A 263 7.28 -4.40 -14.74
C ASN A 263 6.37 -5.55 -14.30
#